data_AF-A0A0B2VWR2-F1
#
_entry.id   AF-A0A0B2VWR2-F1
#
_cell.length_a   1.000
_cell.length_b   1.000
_cell.length_c   1.000
_cell.angle_alpha   90.00
_cell.angle_beta   90.00
_cell.angle_gamma   90.00
#
_symmetry.space_group_name_H-M   'P 1'
#
loop_
_entity.id
_entity.type
_entity.pdbx_description
1 polymer ?
#
loop_
_entity_poly.entity_id
_entity_poly.type
_entity_poly.pdbx_seq_one_letter_code
_entity_poly.pdbx_strand_id
1 'polypeptide(L)'
;MFVHGENAKMEFLKEKVEKEFGVRVYKPANGESITIDKELGAALTVPSQLIERSIALDPTPSKKFCPFRAYAIMDKQSNQLEVISAKAAARQFNVNLHTITFSDTVQVDEIDWNKFAAKLRRFDPNLDMKKDGLEMFGGEVLLAEVTGKPNEVEIIWDEMREEWFDVISCALTQKYLF
;
A
#
# COMPACT_ATOMS: atom_id res chain seq x y z
N MET A 1 3.95 -1.88 38.37
CA MET A 1 5.37 -1.48 38.40
C MET A 1 5.64 -0.82 39.74
N PHE A 2 6.78 -1.09 40.34
CA PHE A 2 7.20 -0.63 41.64
C PHE A 2 8.33 0.38 41.50
N VAL A 3 8.04 1.63 41.83
CA VAL A 3 8.94 2.78 41.78
C VAL A 3 8.88 3.54 43.10
N HIS A 4 9.93 4.31 43.42
CA HIS A 4 10.03 5.13 44.64
C HIS A 4 9.81 4.37 45.96
N GLY A 5 10.78 3.54 46.35
CA GLY A 5 10.79 2.87 47.66
C GLY A 5 12.15 2.28 48.03
N GLU A 6 12.32 1.89 49.29
CA GLU A 6 13.56 1.24 49.76
C GLU A 6 13.74 -0.13 49.09
N ASN A 7 14.94 -0.38 48.55
CA ASN A 7 15.24 -1.55 47.73
C ASN A 7 14.78 -2.89 48.34
N ALA A 8 15.06 -3.09 49.64
CA ALA A 8 14.71 -4.32 50.36
C ALA A 8 13.19 -4.48 50.57
N LYS A 9 12.49 -3.40 50.91
CA LYS A 9 11.03 -3.41 51.08
C LYS A 9 10.31 -3.67 49.75
N MET A 10 10.84 -3.10 48.67
CA MET A 10 10.28 -3.30 47.33
C MET A 10 10.49 -4.72 46.81
N GLU A 11 11.59 -5.39 47.18
CA GLU A 11 11.79 -6.80 46.81
C GLU A 11 10.80 -7.72 47.55
N PHE A 12 10.65 -7.51 48.87
CA PHE A 12 9.67 -8.23 49.66
C PHE A 12 8.23 -8.02 49.15
N LEU A 13 7.88 -6.79 48.79
CA LEU A 13 6.56 -6.46 48.27
C LEU A 13 6.32 -7.10 46.90
N LYS A 14 7.35 -7.15 46.05
CA LYS A 14 7.31 -7.79 44.73
C LYS A 14 6.98 -9.27 44.89
N GLU A 15 7.73 -10.00 45.71
CA GLU A 15 7.49 -11.43 45.98
C GLU A 15 6.08 -11.69 46.51
N LYS A 16 5.59 -10.83 47.42
CA LYS A 16 4.26 -10.98 48.01
C LYS A 16 3.16 -10.80 46.96
N VAL A 17 3.25 -9.76 46.13
CA VAL A 17 2.24 -9.49 45.08
C VAL A 17 2.28 -10.53 43.97
N GLU A 18 3.47 -10.98 43.56
CA GLU A 18 3.61 -12.06 42.57
C GLU A 18 2.99 -13.36 43.11
N LYS A 19 3.20 -13.68 44.40
CA LYS A 19 2.63 -14.86 45.05
C LYS A 19 1.11 -14.78 45.24
N GLU A 20 0.58 -13.61 45.62
CA GLU A 20 -0.83 -13.44 45.97
C GLU A 20 -1.72 -13.31 44.73
N PHE A 21 -1.24 -12.63 43.69
CA PHE A 21 -2.06 -12.28 42.52
C PHE A 21 -1.62 -13.00 41.23
N GLY A 22 -0.49 -13.70 41.23
CA GLY A 22 0.04 -14.38 40.04
C GLY A 22 0.40 -13.43 38.89
N VAL A 23 0.52 -12.13 39.15
CA VAL A 23 0.88 -11.12 38.15
C VAL A 23 2.38 -10.81 38.24
N ARG A 24 3.05 -10.67 37.10
CA ARG A 24 4.47 -10.30 37.05
C ARG A 24 4.66 -8.85 37.52
N VAL A 25 5.59 -8.63 38.46
CA VAL A 25 5.85 -7.30 39.03
C VAL A 25 7.26 -6.84 38.68
N TYR A 26 7.34 -5.69 38.02
CA TYR A 26 8.60 -5.05 37.64
C TYR A 26 9.04 -4.01 38.68
N LYS A 27 10.34 -4.00 38.99
CA LYS A 27 11.01 -3.08 39.93
C LYS A 27 12.33 -2.58 39.29
N PRO A 28 12.26 -1.65 38.32
CA PRO A 28 13.47 -1.09 37.70
C PRO A 28 14.22 -0.19 38.68
N ALA A 29 15.54 -0.18 38.61
CA ALA A 29 16.36 0.83 39.30
C ALA A 29 16.27 2.20 38.60
N ASN A 30 16.71 3.26 39.27
CA ASN A 30 16.77 4.59 38.67
C ASN A 30 17.69 4.57 37.44
N GLY A 31 17.16 4.95 36.28
CA GLY A 31 17.89 4.92 35.01
C GLY A 31 17.80 3.59 34.25
N GLU A 32 17.12 2.58 34.79
CA GLU A 32 16.80 1.36 34.05
C GLU A 32 15.48 1.48 33.28
N SER A 33 15.50 1.00 32.04
CA SER A 33 14.31 0.87 31.19
C SER A 33 13.80 -0.56 31.23
N ILE A 34 12.49 -0.72 31.24
CA ILE A 34 11.84 -2.02 31.06
C ILE A 34 10.91 -1.98 29.85
N THR A 35 10.88 -3.09 29.11
CA THR A 35 9.91 -3.31 28.04
C THR A 35 8.80 -4.20 28.55
N ILE A 36 7.56 -3.73 28.46
CA ILE A 36 6.36 -4.52 28.77
C ILE A 36 5.69 -4.81 27.44
N ASP A 37 5.87 -6.03 26.95
CA ASP A 37 5.18 -6.50 25.75
C ASP A 37 3.69 -6.63 26.06
N LYS A 38 2.87 -5.94 25.29
CA LYS A 38 1.42 -6.06 25.32
C LYS A 38 0.96 -6.48 23.95
N GLU A 39 0.25 -7.61 23.87
CA GLU A 39 -0.47 -7.95 22.65
C GLU A 39 -1.46 -6.83 22.33
N LEU A 40 -1.31 -6.24 21.15
CA LEU A 40 -2.26 -5.26 20.64
C LEU A 40 -3.58 -6.00 20.36
N GLY A 41 -4.47 -6.03 21.33
CA GLY A 41 -5.83 -6.57 21.19
C GLY A 41 -6.76 -5.69 20.35
N ALA A 42 -6.24 -4.90 19.42
CA ALA A 42 -7.03 -4.04 18.56
C ALA A 42 -7.36 -4.79 17.27
N ALA A 43 -8.63 -5.16 17.10
CA ALA A 43 -9.15 -5.61 15.82
C ALA A 43 -9.64 -4.39 15.04
N LEU A 44 -9.23 -4.29 13.77
CA LEU A 44 -9.69 -3.26 12.86
C LEU A 44 -10.53 -3.88 11.76
N THR A 45 -11.71 -3.29 11.54
CA THR A 45 -12.55 -3.65 10.40
C THR A 45 -11.98 -2.96 9.16
N VAL A 46 -11.63 -3.75 8.16
CA VAL A 46 -11.13 -3.25 6.88
C VAL A 46 -12.24 -3.33 5.83
N PRO A 47 -12.61 -2.22 5.17
CA PRO A 47 -13.53 -2.25 4.04
C PRO A 47 -12.99 -3.12 2.89
N SER A 48 -13.81 -4.04 2.36
CA SER A 48 -13.39 -4.97 1.29
C SER A 48 -12.88 -4.25 0.03
N GLN A 49 -13.44 -3.09 -0.28
CA GLN A 49 -13.05 -2.25 -1.42
C GLN A 49 -11.57 -1.82 -1.36
N LEU A 50 -10.99 -1.64 -0.17
CA LEU A 50 -9.57 -1.30 -0.03
C LEU A 50 -8.67 -2.50 -0.34
N ILE A 51 -9.13 -3.69 0.01
CA ILE A 51 -8.44 -4.96 -0.27
C ILE A 51 -8.49 -5.22 -1.77
N GLU A 52 -9.67 -5.15 -2.38
CA GLU A 52 -9.88 -5.30 -3.82
C GLU A 52 -9.02 -4.30 -4.61
N ARG A 53 -8.99 -3.03 -4.19
CA ARG A 53 -8.14 -2.00 -4.80
C ARG A 53 -6.64 -2.35 -4.68
N SER A 54 -6.18 -2.82 -3.53
CA SER A 54 -4.78 -3.20 -3.34
C SER A 54 -4.39 -4.36 -4.27
N ILE A 55 -5.26 -5.37 -4.40
CA ILE A 55 -5.07 -6.52 -5.30
C ILE A 55 -4.99 -6.08 -6.77
N ALA A 56 -5.81 -5.11 -7.17
CA ALA A 56 -5.83 -4.56 -8.51
C ALA A 56 -4.58 -3.73 -8.86
N LEU A 57 -3.93 -3.12 -7.86
CA LEU A 57 -2.71 -2.34 -8.02
C LEU A 57 -1.45 -3.20 -8.08
N ASP A 58 -1.43 -4.36 -7.43
CA ASP A 58 -0.32 -5.32 -7.56
C ASP A 58 -0.29 -5.89 -8.99
N PRO A 59 0.83 -5.86 -9.72
CA PRO A 59 0.92 -6.51 -11.03
C PRO A 59 1.20 -8.02 -10.93
N THR A 60 1.56 -8.53 -9.75
CA THR A 60 1.97 -9.94 -9.57
C THR A 60 0.80 -10.90 -9.77
N PRO A 61 0.92 -11.96 -10.58
CA PRO A 61 -0.16 -12.93 -10.79
C PRO A 61 -0.58 -13.69 -9.52
N SER A 62 0.38 -14.03 -8.65
CA SER A 62 0.13 -14.88 -7.48
C SER A 62 -0.66 -14.20 -6.35
N LYS A 63 -0.60 -12.87 -6.26
CA LYS A 63 -1.15 -12.02 -5.18
C LYS A 63 -0.76 -12.44 -3.75
N LYS A 64 0.13 -13.43 -3.60
CA LYS A 64 0.43 -14.08 -2.31
C LYS A 64 1.07 -13.11 -1.31
N PHE A 65 1.81 -12.13 -1.83
CA PHE A 65 2.48 -11.09 -1.06
C PHE A 65 2.02 -9.69 -1.48
N CYS A 66 0.78 -9.58 -1.97
CA CYS A 66 0.18 -8.31 -2.37
C CYS A 66 0.22 -7.32 -1.19
N PRO A 67 0.90 -6.17 -1.31
CA PRO A 67 0.91 -5.17 -0.27
C PRO A 67 -0.51 -4.62 -0.04
N PHE A 68 -0.91 -4.51 1.23
CA PHE A 68 -2.16 -3.87 1.61
C PHE A 68 -1.92 -2.38 1.87
N ARG A 69 -2.63 -1.51 1.16
CA ARG A 69 -2.53 -0.05 1.30
C ARG A 69 -3.83 0.50 1.89
N ALA A 70 -3.76 1.12 3.06
CA ALA A 70 -4.90 1.79 3.70
C ALA A 70 -4.47 2.93 4.62
N TYR A 71 -5.43 3.77 4.97
CA TYR A 71 -5.24 4.91 5.87
C TYR A 71 -6.05 4.64 7.13
N ALA A 72 -5.46 4.90 8.30
CA ALA A 72 -6.16 4.79 9.57
C ALA A 72 -6.34 6.18 10.17
N ILE A 73 -7.58 6.53 10.53
CA ILE A 73 -7.90 7.76 11.25
C ILE A 73 -8.29 7.41 12.67
N MET A 74 -7.68 8.11 13.62
CA MET A 74 -8.00 8.00 15.03
C MET A 74 -8.75 9.25 15.49
N ASP A 75 -9.96 9.08 16.02
CA ASP A 75 -10.62 10.11 16.78
C ASP A 75 -9.99 10.20 18.18
N LYS A 76 -9.41 11.35 18.50
CA LYS A 76 -8.73 11.60 19.77
C LYS A 76 -9.68 11.65 20.97
N GLN A 77 -10.96 11.94 20.76
CA GLN A 77 -11.94 12.02 21.84
C GLN A 77 -12.49 10.64 22.21
N SER A 78 -12.83 9.85 21.20
CA SER A 78 -13.43 8.52 21.39
C SER A 78 -12.40 7.37 21.41
N ASN A 79 -11.14 7.65 21.05
CA ASN A 79 -10.09 6.66 20.78
C ASN A 79 -10.50 5.59 19.75
N GLN A 80 -11.49 5.89 18.91
CA GLN A 80 -11.91 5.00 17.83
C GLN A 80 -10.94 5.13 16.66
N LEU A 81 -10.53 3.97 16.13
CA LEU A 81 -9.64 3.86 14.98
C LEU A 81 -10.43 3.28 13.81
N GLU A 82 -10.48 4.00 12.70
CA GLU A 82 -11.20 3.60 11.49
C GLU A 82 -10.24 3.47 10.31
N VAL A 83 -10.41 2.42 9.50
CA VAL A 83 -9.64 2.20 8.29
C VAL A 83 -10.43 2.69 7.08
N ILE A 84 -9.88 3.66 6.35
CA ILE A 84 -10.54 4.34 5.24
C ILE A 84 -9.60 4.52 4.03
N SER A 85 -10.15 5.01 2.92
CA SER A 85 -9.37 5.36 1.72
C SER A 85 -8.68 6.73 1.83
N ALA A 86 -7.64 6.96 1.01
CA ALA A 86 -6.99 8.27 0.87
C ALA A 86 -8.02 9.38 0.56
N LYS A 87 -8.97 9.08 -0.33
CA LYS A 87 -10.04 10.01 -0.75
C LYS A 87 -10.99 10.34 0.38
N ALA A 88 -11.35 9.36 1.21
CA ALA A 88 -12.19 9.58 2.39
C ALA A 88 -11.45 10.42 3.45
N ALA A 89 -10.17 10.11 3.69
CA ALA A 89 -9.33 10.89 4.60
C ALA A 89 -9.20 12.35 4.14
N ALA A 90 -8.86 12.57 2.87
CA ALA A 90 -8.74 13.91 2.30
C ALA A 90 -10.03 14.73 2.45
N ARG A 91 -11.19 14.11 2.21
CA ARG A 91 -12.50 14.73 2.43
C ARG A 91 -12.74 15.10 3.90
N GLN A 92 -12.42 14.21 4.83
CA GLN A 92 -12.60 14.47 6.27
C GLN A 92 -11.72 15.61 6.78
N PHE A 93 -10.50 15.72 6.26
CA PHE A 93 -9.57 16.81 6.60
C PHE A 93 -9.75 18.07 5.74
N ASN A 94 -10.70 18.06 4.79
CA ASN A 94 -10.93 19.15 3.84
C ASN A 94 -9.65 19.57 3.09
N VAL A 95 -8.89 18.58 2.62
CA VAL A 95 -7.68 18.77 1.81
C VAL A 95 -7.86 18.15 0.43
N ASN A 96 -7.12 18.67 -0.54
CA ASN A 96 -7.07 18.08 -1.87
C ASN A 96 -6.08 16.92 -1.90
N LEU A 97 -6.49 15.82 -2.52
CA LEU A 97 -5.58 14.73 -2.83
C LEU A 97 -4.80 15.10 -4.08
N HIS A 98 -3.47 15.17 -3.96
CA HIS A 98 -2.58 15.35 -5.10
C HIS A 98 -2.13 13.98 -5.60
N THR A 99 -2.14 13.81 -6.93
CA THR A 99 -1.61 12.64 -7.63
C THR A 99 -0.32 13.05 -8.32
N ILE A 100 0.67 12.17 -8.30
CA ILE A 100 1.95 12.35 -8.98
C ILE A 100 1.93 11.44 -10.20
N THR A 101 2.10 12.04 -11.37
CA THR A 101 2.16 11.29 -12.63
C THR A 101 3.61 11.21 -13.10
N PHE A 102 4.00 10.02 -13.50
CA PHE A 102 5.28 9.72 -14.12
C PHE A 102 5.07 9.44 -15.61
N SER A 103 6.11 9.65 -16.39
CA SER A 103 6.14 9.31 -17.81
C SER A 103 7.52 8.81 -18.19
N ASP A 104 7.57 7.76 -19.01
CA ASP A 104 8.79 7.28 -19.64
C ASP A 104 8.47 6.66 -21.01
N THR A 105 9.49 6.57 -21.86
CA THR A 105 9.38 6.13 -23.25
C THR A 105 9.97 4.74 -23.44
N VAL A 106 9.27 3.91 -24.21
CA VAL A 106 9.69 2.55 -24.55
C VAL A 106 9.88 2.43 -26.05
N GLN A 107 11.06 1.95 -26.46
CA GLN A 107 11.36 1.63 -27.85
C GLN A 107 10.66 0.33 -28.26
N VAL A 108 9.96 0.36 -29.39
CA VAL A 108 9.27 -0.79 -29.99
C VAL A 108 9.66 -0.91 -31.46
N ASP A 109 9.49 -2.11 -32.04
CA ASP A 109 9.80 -2.30 -33.47
C ASP A 109 8.82 -1.53 -34.37
N GLU A 110 7.54 -1.58 -34.01
CA GLU A 110 6.42 -0.98 -34.73
C GLU A 110 5.27 -0.75 -33.73
N ILE A 111 4.59 0.40 -33.86
CA ILE A 111 3.41 0.71 -33.06
C ILE A 111 2.19 0.07 -33.73
N ASP A 112 1.68 -1.00 -33.13
CA ASP A 112 0.39 -1.61 -33.48
C ASP A 112 -0.50 -1.68 -32.23
N TRP A 113 -1.40 -0.69 -32.12
CA TRP A 113 -2.33 -0.56 -31.00
C TRP A 113 -3.24 -1.78 -30.82
N ASN A 114 -3.63 -2.47 -31.90
CA ASN A 114 -4.45 -3.67 -31.80
C ASN A 114 -3.67 -4.83 -31.17
N LYS A 115 -2.41 -5.00 -31.59
CA LYS A 115 -1.52 -6.01 -31.03
C LYS A 115 -1.18 -5.73 -29.56
N PHE A 116 -0.91 -4.48 -29.22
CA PHE A 116 -0.66 -4.08 -27.83
C PHE A 116 -1.92 -4.28 -26.97
N ALA A 117 -3.10 -3.85 -27.44
CA ALA A 117 -4.35 -4.07 -26.72
C ALA A 117 -4.62 -5.57 -26.50
N ALA A 118 -4.38 -6.44 -27.48
CA ALA A 118 -4.58 -7.88 -27.33
C ALA A 118 -3.69 -8.48 -26.22
N LYS A 119 -2.43 -8.04 -26.12
CA LYS A 119 -1.52 -8.47 -25.04
C LYS A 119 -1.91 -7.89 -23.69
N LEU A 120 -2.32 -6.63 -23.63
CA LEU A 120 -2.59 -5.90 -22.39
C LEU A 120 -3.97 -6.23 -21.78
N ARG A 121 -4.93 -6.71 -22.58
CA ARG A 121 -6.25 -7.17 -22.11
C ARG A 121 -6.21 -8.31 -21.09
N ARG A 122 -5.11 -9.06 -21.04
CA ARG A 122 -4.91 -10.08 -19.99
C ARG A 122 -4.74 -9.46 -18.59
N PHE A 123 -4.30 -8.21 -18.53
CA PHE A 123 -4.08 -7.45 -17.31
C PHE A 123 -5.26 -6.52 -17.01
N ASP A 124 -5.78 -5.87 -18.05
CA ASP A 124 -6.97 -5.04 -17.96
C ASP A 124 -7.99 -5.42 -19.06
N PRO A 125 -8.98 -6.27 -18.74
CA PRO A 125 -10.02 -6.65 -19.69
C PRO A 125 -10.85 -5.47 -20.21
N ASN A 126 -10.89 -4.35 -19.47
CA ASN A 126 -11.69 -3.16 -19.80
C ASN A 126 -10.84 -2.04 -20.42
N LEU A 127 -9.63 -2.34 -20.87
CA LEU A 127 -8.75 -1.41 -21.58
C LEU A 127 -9.50 -0.75 -22.75
N ASP A 128 -9.40 0.58 -22.82
CA ASP A 128 -10.02 1.40 -23.86
C ASP A 128 -8.99 1.76 -24.95
N MET A 129 -9.41 1.67 -26.21
CA MET A 129 -8.58 2.00 -27.37
C MET A 129 -8.97 3.38 -27.89
N LYS A 130 -8.01 4.30 -27.94
CA LYS A 130 -8.18 5.62 -28.57
C LYS A 130 -7.57 5.62 -29.98
N LYS A 131 -7.61 6.77 -30.64
CA LYS A 131 -7.08 6.93 -32.00
C LYS A 131 -5.55 6.89 -32.05
N ASP A 132 -4.92 7.30 -30.96
CA ASP A 132 -3.50 7.60 -30.81
C ASP A 132 -2.87 6.90 -29.60
N GLY A 133 -3.57 5.94 -28.99
CA GLY A 133 -3.14 5.35 -27.74
C GLY A 133 -4.11 4.37 -27.08
N LEU A 134 -3.73 3.94 -25.89
CA LEU A 134 -4.50 3.02 -25.03
C LEU A 134 -4.69 3.65 -23.65
N GLU A 135 -5.87 3.44 -23.06
CA GLU A 135 -6.14 3.77 -21.67
C GLU A 135 -6.37 2.47 -20.89
N MET A 136 -5.60 2.28 -19.83
CA MET A 136 -5.70 1.14 -18.93
C MET A 136 -6.19 1.61 -17.56
N PHE A 137 -6.87 0.71 -16.86
CA PHE A 137 -7.36 0.84 -15.49
C PHE A 137 -8.25 2.07 -15.28
N GLY A 138 -9.09 2.38 -16.27
CA GLY A 138 -9.95 3.56 -16.22
C GLY A 138 -9.18 4.88 -16.36
N GLY A 139 -8.02 4.86 -17.00
CA GLY A 139 -7.19 6.03 -17.30
C GLY A 139 -6.08 6.30 -16.28
N GLU A 140 -5.85 5.40 -15.32
CA GLU A 140 -4.70 5.50 -14.39
C GLU A 140 -3.37 5.23 -15.09
N VAL A 141 -3.39 4.52 -16.23
CA VAL A 141 -2.23 4.31 -17.09
C VAL A 141 -2.61 4.61 -18.54
N LEU A 142 -1.79 5.41 -19.23
CA LEU A 142 -1.99 5.83 -20.62
C LEU A 142 -0.78 5.44 -21.45
N LEU A 143 -1.02 4.95 -22.66
CA LEU A 143 0.02 4.70 -23.66
C LEU A 143 -0.27 5.58 -24.86
N ALA A 144 0.70 6.32 -25.36
CA ALA A 144 0.53 7.24 -26.50
C ALA A 144 1.73 7.22 -27.45
N GLU A 145 1.52 7.63 -28.71
CA GLU A 145 2.60 7.83 -29.68
C GLU A 145 3.44 9.07 -29.33
N VAL A 146 4.77 8.96 -29.45
CA VAL A 146 5.64 10.13 -29.31
C VAL A 146 5.73 10.88 -30.64
N THR A 147 5.33 12.15 -30.63
CA THR A 147 5.34 12.99 -31.84
C THR A 147 6.75 13.07 -32.45
N GLY A 148 6.89 12.66 -33.70
CA GLY A 148 8.16 12.67 -34.43
C GLY A 148 9.05 11.45 -34.20
N LYS A 149 8.59 10.45 -33.43
CA LYS A 149 9.33 9.22 -33.16
C LYS A 149 8.42 7.98 -33.32
N PRO A 150 8.36 7.39 -34.53
CA PRO A 150 7.37 6.37 -34.88
C PRO A 150 7.55 5.02 -34.16
N ASN A 151 8.68 4.84 -33.46
CA ASN A 151 9.06 3.60 -32.79
C ASN A 151 9.14 3.78 -31.27
N GLU A 152 8.65 4.90 -30.74
CA GLU A 152 8.58 5.17 -29.30
C GLU A 152 7.13 5.29 -28.83
N VAL A 153 6.81 4.54 -27.79
CA VAL A 153 5.55 4.66 -27.05
C VAL A 153 5.85 5.34 -25.72
N GLU A 154 5.16 6.43 -25.43
CA GLU A 154 5.17 7.06 -24.11
C GLU A 154 4.17 6.32 -23.21
N ILE A 155 4.61 5.90 -22.04
CA ILE A 155 3.76 5.32 -21.00
C ILE A 155 3.67 6.36 -19.90
N ILE A 156 2.45 6.68 -19.48
CA ILE A 156 2.16 7.66 -18.43
C ILE A 156 1.37 6.94 -17.34
N TRP A 157 1.79 7.05 -16.08
CA TRP A 157 1.14 6.34 -14.97
C TRP A 157 1.15 7.16 -13.67
N ASP A 158 0.26 6.83 -12.73
CA ASP A 158 0.25 7.43 -11.39
C ASP A 158 1.17 6.71 -10.40
N GLU A 159 1.45 7.34 -9.25
CA GLU A 159 2.34 6.79 -8.22
C GLU A 159 1.88 5.45 -7.64
N MET A 160 0.60 5.11 -7.77
CA MET A 160 0.05 3.86 -7.25
C MET A 160 0.32 2.69 -8.19
N ARG A 161 0.57 2.99 -9.47
CA ARG A 161 0.80 2.06 -10.59
C ARG A 161 2.27 1.93 -11.00
N GLU A 162 3.21 2.46 -10.21
CA GLU A 162 4.66 2.40 -10.52
C GLU A 162 5.14 1.01 -10.99
N GLU A 163 4.76 -0.04 -10.26
CA GLU A 163 5.18 -1.41 -10.58
C GLU A 163 4.62 -1.95 -11.92
N TRP A 164 3.60 -1.30 -12.48
CA TRP A 164 3.03 -1.68 -13.78
C TRP A 164 3.88 -1.24 -14.97
N PHE A 165 4.74 -0.24 -14.81
CA PHE A 165 5.59 0.25 -15.90
C PHE A 165 6.42 -0.88 -16.51
N ASP A 166 7.13 -1.64 -15.68
CA ASP A 166 7.97 -2.76 -16.13
C ASP A 166 7.14 -3.84 -16.82
N VAL A 167 5.96 -4.17 -16.28
CA VAL A 167 5.09 -5.21 -16.83
C VAL A 167 4.53 -4.82 -18.20
N ILE A 168 4.12 -3.56 -18.35
CA ILE A 168 3.60 -3.03 -19.62
C ILE A 168 4.74 -2.92 -20.62
N SER A 169 5.87 -2.33 -20.25
CA SER A 169 7.08 -2.21 -21.08
C SER A 169 7.54 -3.58 -21.60
N CYS A 170 7.53 -4.59 -20.73
CA CYS A 170 7.83 -5.97 -21.08
C CYS A 170 6.81 -6.53 -22.08
N ALA A 171 5.51 -6.29 -21.89
CA ALA A 171 4.47 -6.74 -22.81
C ALA A 171 4.57 -6.09 -24.20
N LEU A 172 4.95 -4.81 -24.27
CA LEU A 172 5.15 -4.09 -25.53
C LEU A 172 6.36 -4.63 -26.30
N THR A 173 7.49 -4.83 -25.62
CA THR A 173 8.78 -5.20 -26.22
C THR A 173 8.95 -6.69 -26.50
N GLN A 174 8.33 -7.58 -25.71
CA GLN A 174 8.49 -9.01 -25.91
C GLN A 174 7.78 -9.49 -27.19
N LYS A 175 8.54 -10.13 -28.09
CA LYS A 175 8.01 -10.61 -29.37
C LYS A 175 6.94 -11.70 -29.19
N TYR A 176 7.17 -12.69 -28.33
CA TYR A 176 6.19 -13.75 -28.01
C TYR A 176 6.58 -14.38 -26.67
N LEU A 177 5.61 -14.62 -25.80
CA LEU A 177 5.70 -15.65 -24.77
C LEU A 177 4.43 -16.51 -24.89
N PHE A 178 4.68 -17.80 -25.07
CA PHE A 178 3.75 -18.87 -25.38
C PHE A 178 2.61 -19.02 -24.37
#